data_AF-A0A376F4H4-F1
#
_entry.id   AF-A0A376F4H4-F1
#
_cell.length_a   1.000
_cell.length_b   1.000
_cell.length_c   1.000
_cell.angle_alpha   90.00
_cell.angle_beta   90.00
_cell.angle_gamma   90.00
#
_symmetry.space_group_name_H-M   'P 1'
#
loop_
_entity.id
_entity.type
_entity.pdbx_description
1 polymer ?
#
loop_
_entity_poly.entity_id
_entity_poly.type
_entity_poly.pdbx_seq_one_letter_code
_entity_poly.pdbx_strand_id
1 'polypeptide(L)'
;MVRKGAELKDAAALSGKTIGVTRGAVEDMVLTGLAPKDADVKRYEDNNTTLSAYLSGQVQYVATGNLVVAAISRQNADKAPVPSFMLKDSPCFIGLKKNEPALKAKVDALIEQGIKDGTLNGLSEQWLKAPLPANLGA
;
A
#
# COMPACT_ATOMS: atom_id res chain seq x y z
N MET A 1 -4.62 -0.41 7.51
CA MET A 1 -5.99 -0.57 6.97
C MET A 1 -6.94 -1.01 8.06
N VAL A 2 -8.23 -0.67 7.93
CA VAL A 2 -9.28 -0.85 8.95
C VAL A 2 -10.54 -1.47 8.31
N ARG A 3 -11.47 -1.99 9.14
CA ARG A 3 -12.79 -2.40 8.62
C ARG A 3 -13.59 -1.17 8.23
N LYS A 4 -14.51 -1.32 7.28
CA LYS A 4 -15.42 -0.23 6.90
C LYS A 4 -16.17 0.29 8.14
N GLY A 5 -16.12 1.59 8.37
CA GLY A 5 -16.72 2.26 9.54
C GLY A 5 -15.82 2.36 10.78
N ALA A 6 -14.61 1.78 10.76
CA ALA A 6 -13.58 2.02 11.76
C ALA A 6 -12.57 3.07 11.27
N GLU A 7 -11.92 3.77 12.19
CA GLU A 7 -10.90 4.79 11.89
C GLU A 7 -9.73 4.69 12.88
N LEU A 8 -8.53 4.92 12.38
CA LEU A 8 -7.27 5.13 13.09
C LEU A 8 -6.66 6.42 12.55
N LYS A 9 -6.39 7.38 13.44
CA LYS A 9 -5.83 8.69 13.07
C LYS A 9 -4.33 8.62 12.80
N ASP A 10 -3.62 7.80 13.56
CA ASP A 10 -2.17 7.69 13.52
C ASP A 10 -1.69 6.35 14.12
N ALA A 11 -0.37 6.18 14.18
CA ALA A 11 0.24 4.99 14.76
C ALA A 11 0.00 4.86 16.28
N ALA A 12 -0.17 5.97 17.02
CA ALA A 12 -0.42 5.91 18.47
C ALA A 12 -1.75 5.24 18.79
N ALA A 13 -2.75 5.37 17.91
CA ALA A 13 -4.03 4.67 18.01
C ALA A 13 -3.93 3.12 17.91
N LEU A 14 -2.75 2.57 17.63
CA LEU A 14 -2.49 1.12 17.64
C LEU A 14 -2.17 0.54 19.03
N SER A 15 -2.04 1.36 20.07
CA SER A 15 -1.80 0.91 21.45
C SER A 15 -2.87 -0.10 21.88
N GLY A 16 -2.41 -1.25 22.39
CA GLY A 16 -3.25 -2.38 22.80
C GLY A 16 -4.04 -3.06 21.66
N LYS A 17 -3.73 -2.77 20.40
CA LYS A 17 -4.41 -3.34 19.23
C LYS A 17 -3.60 -4.46 18.60
N THR A 18 -4.28 -5.33 17.84
CA THR A 18 -3.66 -6.42 17.08
C THR A 18 -3.57 -6.06 15.60
N ILE A 19 -2.37 -6.14 15.03
CA ILE A 19 -2.08 -5.74 13.65
C ILE A 19 -1.41 -6.91 12.92
N GLY A 20 -1.99 -7.34 11.81
CA GLY A 20 -1.37 -8.28 10.89
C GLY A 20 -0.47 -7.57 9.89
N VAL A 21 0.73 -8.11 9.66
CA VAL A 21 1.66 -7.64 8.63
C VAL A 21 2.39 -8.79 7.97
N THR A 22 2.80 -8.64 6.72
CA THR A 22 3.66 -9.61 6.03
C THR A 22 5.12 -9.39 6.41
N ARG A 23 5.78 -10.43 6.89
CA ARG A 23 7.15 -10.37 7.41
C ARG A 23 8.12 -9.86 6.34
N GLY A 24 8.99 -8.93 6.71
CA GLY A 24 10.04 -8.41 5.83
C GLY A 24 9.54 -7.48 4.72
N ALA A 25 8.24 -7.23 4.63
CA ALA A 25 7.69 -6.20 3.77
C ALA A 25 8.07 -4.80 4.28
N VAL A 26 7.96 -3.79 3.42
CA VAL A 26 8.24 -2.39 3.78
C VAL A 26 7.36 -1.96 4.96
N GLU A 27 6.11 -2.41 4.97
CA GLU A 27 5.13 -2.13 6.01
C GLU A 27 5.56 -2.69 7.37
N ASP A 28 6.19 -3.87 7.42
CA ASP A 28 6.69 -4.47 8.67
C ASP A 28 7.83 -3.63 9.26
N MET A 29 8.80 -3.26 8.43
CA MET A 29 9.94 -2.45 8.85
C MET A 29 9.50 -1.09 9.38
N VAL A 30 8.55 -0.44 8.70
CA VAL A 30 8.02 0.87 9.10
C VAL A 30 7.15 0.75 10.35
N LEU A 31 6.23 -0.21 10.38
CA LEU A 31 5.33 -0.42 11.51
C LEU A 31 6.11 -0.72 12.79
N THR A 32 7.18 -1.51 12.71
CA THR A 32 8.04 -1.83 13.85
C THR A 32 8.66 -0.58 14.50
N GLY A 33 8.98 0.45 13.70
CA GLY A 33 9.51 1.71 14.21
C GLY A 33 8.46 2.68 14.74
N LEU A 34 7.22 2.60 14.25
CA LEU A 34 6.14 3.56 14.56
C LEU A 34 5.15 3.06 15.61
N ALA A 35 4.95 1.74 15.72
CA ALA A 35 3.93 1.17 16.58
C ALA A 35 4.28 1.37 18.07
N PRO A 36 3.30 1.68 18.92
CA PRO A 36 3.44 1.63 20.36
C PRO A 36 3.94 0.26 20.83
N LYS A 37 4.72 0.22 21.91
CA LYS A 37 5.32 -1.02 22.44
C LYS A 37 4.30 -2.07 22.87
N ASP A 38 3.10 -1.64 23.22
CA ASP A 38 1.97 -2.45 23.64
C ASP A 38 1.03 -2.84 22.48
N ALA A 39 1.36 -2.45 21.25
CA ALA A 39 0.69 -2.95 20.06
C ALA A 39 1.16 -4.38 19.74
N ASP A 40 0.22 -5.29 19.51
CA ASP A 40 0.50 -6.69 19.16
C ASP A 40 0.63 -6.84 17.64
N VAL A 41 1.88 -6.80 17.15
CA VAL A 41 2.22 -6.96 15.74
C VAL A 41 2.42 -8.44 15.39
N LYS A 42 1.44 -9.02 14.71
CA LYS A 42 1.47 -10.40 14.22
C LYS A 42 2.01 -10.46 12.79
N ARG A 43 3.14 -11.15 12.64
CA ARG A 43 3.83 -11.30 11.36
C ARG A 43 3.45 -12.63 10.71
N TYR A 44 3.10 -12.58 9.43
CA TYR A 44 2.77 -13.74 8.61
C TYR A 44 3.72 -13.84 7.43
N GLU A 45 3.86 -15.03 6.83
CA GLU A 45 4.86 -15.28 5.78
C GLU A 45 4.46 -14.71 4.40
N ASP A 46 3.17 -14.45 4.17
CA ASP A 46 2.66 -13.97 2.88
C ASP A 46 1.39 -13.11 3.02
N ASN A 47 1.07 -12.36 1.96
CA ASN A 47 -0.08 -11.45 1.92
C ASN A 47 -1.44 -12.17 2.08
N ASN A 48 -1.59 -13.40 1.57
CA ASN A 48 -2.86 -14.13 1.63
C ASN A 48 -3.14 -14.58 3.07
N THR A 49 -2.12 -15.06 3.77
CA THR A 49 -2.19 -15.46 5.18
C THR A 49 -2.42 -14.25 6.08
N THR A 50 -1.69 -13.15 5.85
CA THR A 50 -1.94 -11.87 6.55
C THR A 50 -3.38 -11.42 6.40
N LEU A 51 -3.89 -11.46 5.17
CA LEU A 51 -5.27 -11.07 4.89
C LEU A 51 -6.28 -12.02 5.53
N SER A 52 -6.06 -13.33 5.44
CA SER A 52 -6.97 -14.32 6.01
C SER A 52 -7.12 -14.16 7.53
N ALA A 53 -6.02 -13.84 8.22
CA ALA A 53 -6.06 -13.49 9.64
C ALA A 53 -6.91 -12.24 9.93
N TYR A 54 -6.84 -11.22 9.07
CA TYR A 54 -7.66 -10.02 9.20
C TYR A 54 -9.15 -10.29 8.92
N LEU A 55 -9.46 -11.01 7.84
CA LEU A 55 -10.83 -11.34 7.44
C LEU A 55 -11.53 -12.26 8.44
N SER A 56 -10.79 -13.15 9.09
CA SER A 56 -11.28 -14.01 10.17
C SER A 56 -11.32 -13.33 11.54
N GLY A 57 -10.77 -12.12 11.67
CA GLY A 57 -10.74 -11.36 12.92
C GLY A 57 -9.69 -11.80 13.94
N GLN A 58 -8.72 -12.63 13.55
CA GLN A 58 -7.55 -12.96 14.39
C GLN A 58 -6.67 -11.72 14.68
N VAL A 59 -6.74 -10.72 13.79
CA VAL A 59 -6.17 -9.37 13.97
C VAL A 59 -7.24 -8.32 13.70
N GLN A 60 -7.16 -7.19 14.41
CA GLN A 60 -8.10 -6.07 14.26
C GLN A 60 -7.77 -5.21 13.03
N TYR A 61 -6.49 -5.07 12.71
CA TYR A 61 -5.98 -4.23 11.63
C TYR A 61 -5.00 -4.99 10.76
N VAL A 62 -4.78 -4.49 9.54
CA VAL A 62 -3.76 -5.02 8.63
C VAL A 62 -2.91 -3.89 8.07
N ALA A 63 -1.59 -4.04 8.16
CA ALA A 63 -0.61 -3.18 7.50
C ALA A 63 -0.23 -3.83 6.16
N THR A 64 -0.67 -3.22 5.07
CA THR A 64 -0.46 -3.72 3.70
C THR A 64 -0.64 -2.58 2.71
N GLY A 65 -0.08 -2.72 1.51
CA GLY A 65 -0.22 -1.78 0.41
C GLY A 65 -1.62 -1.74 -0.21
N ASN A 66 -1.91 -0.62 -0.88
CA ASN A 66 -3.15 -0.37 -1.64
C ASN A 66 -3.45 -1.43 -2.71
N LEU A 67 -2.42 -1.99 -3.37
CA LEU A 67 -2.58 -3.00 -4.41
C LEU A 67 -3.17 -4.31 -3.88
N VAL A 68 -2.76 -4.72 -2.68
CA VAL A 68 -3.31 -5.92 -2.03
C VAL A 68 -4.79 -5.69 -1.74
N VAL A 69 -5.15 -4.52 -1.19
CA VAL A 69 -6.54 -4.12 -0.95
C VAL A 69 -7.37 -4.07 -2.24
N ALA A 70 -6.83 -3.51 -3.32
CA ALA A 70 -7.51 -3.45 -4.61
C ALA A 70 -7.76 -4.86 -5.18
N ALA A 71 -6.82 -5.79 -5.04
CA ALA A 71 -7.01 -7.18 -5.43
C ALA A 71 -8.13 -7.87 -4.65
N ILE A 72 -8.23 -7.61 -3.35
CA ILE A 72 -9.30 -8.14 -2.49
C ILE A 72 -10.64 -7.54 -2.86
N SER A 73 -10.69 -6.23 -3.10
CA SER A 73 -11.90 -5.52 -3.48
C SER A 73 -12.51 -6.08 -4.77
N ARG A 74 -11.66 -6.56 -5.70
CA ARG A 74 -12.12 -7.26 -6.93
C ARG A 74 -12.79 -8.61 -6.65
N GLN A 75 -12.38 -9.31 -5.59
CA GLN A 75 -12.92 -10.62 -5.23
C GLN A 75 -14.12 -10.51 -4.28
N ASN A 76 -14.06 -9.60 -3.30
CA ASN A 76 -15.09 -9.41 -2.29
C ASN A 76 -15.03 -7.98 -1.69
N ALA A 77 -15.74 -7.04 -2.32
CA ALA A 77 -15.74 -5.63 -1.95
C ALA A 77 -16.26 -5.36 -0.52
N ASP A 78 -17.25 -6.13 -0.05
CA ASP A 78 -17.86 -5.93 1.27
C ASP A 78 -16.92 -6.25 2.42
N LYS A 79 -15.97 -7.16 2.18
CA LYS A 79 -14.98 -7.57 3.18
C LYS A 79 -13.61 -6.90 3.00
N ALA A 80 -13.45 -6.10 1.94
CA ALA A 80 -12.19 -5.43 1.68
C ALA A 80 -11.89 -4.41 2.79
N PRO A 81 -10.67 -4.45 3.38
CA PRO A 81 -10.26 -3.42 4.32
C PRO A 81 -10.18 -2.06 3.62
N VAL A 82 -10.45 -0.97 4.34
CA VAL A 82 -10.32 0.40 3.83
C VAL A 82 -9.05 1.08 4.37
N PRO A 83 -8.45 2.01 3.61
CA PRO A 83 -7.38 2.87 4.12
C PRO A 83 -7.84 3.65 5.35
N SER A 84 -6.89 3.93 6.26
CA SER A 84 -7.17 4.72 7.47
C SER A 84 -6.11 5.77 7.69
N PHE A 85 -4.85 5.37 7.79
CA PHE A 85 -3.71 6.29 7.79
C PHE A 85 -2.54 5.65 7.04
N MET A 86 -1.64 6.49 6.54
CA MET A 86 -0.47 6.10 5.75
C MET A 86 0.72 5.84 6.67
N LEU A 87 1.36 4.67 6.54
CA LEU A 87 2.58 4.32 7.30
C LEU A 87 3.83 4.92 6.66
N LYS A 88 3.94 4.84 5.35
CA LYS A 88 5.07 5.35 4.57
C LYS A 88 4.61 5.58 3.13
N ASP A 89 5.08 6.67 2.54
CA ASP A 89 5.03 6.84 1.09
C ASP A 89 6.18 6.04 0.45
N SER A 90 5.83 5.13 -0.45
CA SER A 90 6.77 4.19 -1.08
C SER A 90 6.63 4.28 -2.60
N PRO A 91 7.11 5.38 -3.22
CA PRO A 91 7.01 5.57 -4.65
C PRO A 91 7.76 4.47 -5.42
N CYS A 92 7.14 4.01 -6.52
CA CYS A 92 7.75 3.06 -7.43
C CYS A 92 8.50 3.82 -8.54
N PHE A 93 9.74 3.44 -8.79
CA PHE A 93 10.57 3.99 -9.86
C PHE A 93 10.97 2.90 -10.86
N ILE A 94 11.21 3.30 -12.11
CA ILE A 94 11.75 2.41 -13.14
C ILE A 94 13.27 2.31 -12.93
N GLY A 95 13.73 1.13 -12.53
CA GLY A 95 15.15 0.84 -12.39
C GLY A 95 15.83 0.73 -13.76
N LEU A 96 16.95 1.43 -13.94
CA LEU A 96 17.76 1.40 -15.15
C LEU A 96 19.19 0.93 -14.82
N LYS A 97 19.87 0.35 -15.82
CA LYS A 97 21.30 0.08 -15.71
C LYS A 97 22.06 1.40 -15.54
N LYS A 98 23.09 1.39 -14.70
CA LYS A 98 23.93 2.57 -14.46
C LYS A 98 24.58 3.04 -15.76
N ASN A 99 24.68 4.37 -15.93
CA ASN A 99 25.28 5.05 -17.08
C ASN A 99 24.54 4.87 -18.42
N GLU A 100 23.21 4.80 -18.41
CA GLU A 100 22.36 4.75 -19.61
C GLU A 100 21.56 6.07 -19.83
N PRO A 101 22.22 7.21 -20.11
CA PRO A 101 21.54 8.51 -20.15
C PRO A 101 20.52 8.64 -21.28
N ALA A 102 20.79 8.04 -22.44
CA ALA A 102 19.85 8.06 -23.57
C ALA A 102 18.57 7.27 -23.28
N LEU A 103 18.70 6.10 -22.66
CA LEU A 103 17.55 5.30 -22.24
C LEU A 103 16.74 6.02 -21.18
N LYS A 104 17.43 6.60 -20.17
CA LYS A 104 16.76 7.39 -19.13
C LYS A 104 15.94 8.52 -19.76
N ALA A 105 16.55 9.32 -20.62
CA ALA A 105 15.87 10.44 -21.28
C ALA A 105 14.65 9.99 -22.08
N LYS A 106 14.74 8.83 -22.78
CA LYS A 106 13.60 8.31 -23.54
C LYS A 106 12.48 7.81 -22.64
N VAL A 107 12.80 7.12 -21.55
CA VAL A 107 11.83 6.63 -20.56
C VAL A 107 11.13 7.80 -19.88
N ASP A 108 11.89 8.79 -19.40
CA ASP A 108 11.33 9.99 -18.77
C ASP A 108 10.35 10.70 -19.72
N ALA A 109 10.73 10.89 -21.00
CA ALA A 109 9.88 11.53 -22.00
C ALA A 109 8.57 10.77 -22.25
N LEU A 110 8.59 9.43 -22.25
CA LEU A 110 7.38 8.62 -22.39
C LEU A 110 6.47 8.72 -21.16
N ILE A 111 7.05 8.78 -19.96
CA ILE A 111 6.29 8.99 -18.72
C ILE A 111 5.63 10.36 -18.75
N GLU A 112 6.39 11.42 -19.06
CA GLU A 112 5.84 12.78 -19.17
C GLU A 112 4.70 12.87 -20.19
N GLN A 113 4.87 12.24 -21.35
CA GLN A 113 3.82 12.20 -22.36
C GLN A 113 2.57 11.50 -21.84
N GLY A 114 2.73 10.32 -21.24
CA GLY A 114 1.63 9.54 -20.69
C GLY A 114 0.90 10.20 -19.52
N ILE A 115 1.57 11.09 -18.77
CA ILE A 115 0.92 11.97 -17.79
C ILE A 115 0.11 13.04 -18.52
N LYS A 116 0.72 13.75 -19.48
CA LYS A 116 0.10 14.88 -20.20
C LYS A 116 -1.12 14.48 -21.02
N ASP A 117 -1.09 13.32 -21.67
CA ASP A 117 -2.18 12.83 -22.52
C ASP A 117 -3.21 11.97 -21.77
N GLY A 118 -3.01 11.74 -20.48
CA GLY A 118 -3.92 10.98 -19.62
C GLY A 118 -3.80 9.46 -19.76
N THR A 119 -2.91 8.94 -20.60
CA THR A 119 -2.69 7.49 -20.78
C THR A 119 -2.37 6.80 -19.45
N LEU A 120 -1.44 7.36 -18.66
CA LEU A 120 -1.07 6.77 -17.37
C LEU A 120 -2.22 6.88 -16.35
N ASN A 121 -3.04 7.93 -16.40
CA ASN A 121 -4.22 8.01 -15.55
C ASN A 121 -5.25 6.94 -15.92
N GLY A 122 -5.52 6.75 -17.21
CA GLY A 122 -6.41 5.69 -17.68
C GLY A 122 -5.93 4.30 -17.25
N LEU A 123 -4.62 4.03 -17.32
CA LEU A 123 -4.04 2.77 -16.82
C LEU A 123 -4.19 2.64 -15.30
N SER A 124 -3.96 3.71 -14.54
CA SER A 124 -4.15 3.73 -13.08
C SER A 124 -5.60 3.42 -12.70
N GLU A 125 -6.57 4.06 -13.35
CA GLU A 125 -7.99 3.80 -13.12
C GLU A 125 -8.39 2.39 -13.54
N GLN A 126 -7.86 1.89 -14.66
CA GLN A 126 -8.16 0.55 -15.15
C GLN A 126 -7.65 -0.53 -14.17
N TRP A 127 -6.38 -0.45 -13.77
CA TRP A 127 -5.71 -1.53 -13.03
C TRP A 127 -5.72 -1.33 -11.51
N LEU A 128 -5.66 -0.08 -11.05
CA LEU A 128 -5.53 0.29 -9.64
C LEU A 128 -6.80 0.89 -9.04
N LYS A 129 -7.80 1.24 -9.87
CA LYS A 129 -9.08 1.83 -9.45
C LYS A 129 -8.93 3.15 -8.67
N ALA A 130 -7.85 3.86 -8.93
CA ALA A 130 -7.56 5.18 -8.38
C ALA A 130 -6.92 6.05 -9.46
N PRO A 131 -7.17 7.37 -9.46
CA PRO A 131 -6.45 8.28 -10.34
C PRO A 131 -4.96 8.33 -9.97
N LEU A 132 -4.13 8.86 -10.86
CA LEU A 132 -2.74 9.13 -10.51
C LEU A 132 -2.67 10.11 -9.33
N PRO A 133 -1.72 9.93 -8.40
CA PRO A 133 -1.47 10.90 -7.33
C PRO A 133 -1.10 12.27 -7.91
N ALA A 134 -1.64 13.35 -7.34
CA ALA A 134 -1.34 14.72 -7.77
C ALA A 134 0.14 15.09 -7.59
N ASN A 135 0.86 14.38 -6.71
CA ASN A 135 2.27 14.57 -6.40
C ASN A 135 3.19 13.51 -7.04
N LEU A 136 2.75 12.82 -8.09
CA LEU A 136 3.55 11.80 -8.76
C LEU A 136 4.85 12.40 -9.33
N GLY A 137 6.00 12.03 -8.74
CA GLY A 137 7.33 12.48 -9.17
C GLY A 137 7.83 13.78 -8.54
N ALA A 138 7.13 14.30 -7.52
CA ALA A 138 7.58 15.43 -6.70
C ALA A 138 8.73 15.06 -5.73
#